data_AF-A1ZN04-F1
#
_entry.id   AF-A1ZN04-F1
#
_cell.length_a   1.000
_cell.length_b   1.000
_cell.length_c   1.000
_cell.angle_alpha   90.00
_cell.angle_beta   90.00
_cell.angle_gamma   90.00
#
_symmetry.space_group_name_H-M   'P 1'
#
loop_
_entity.id
_entity.type
_entity.pdbx_description
1 polymer ?
#
loop_
_entity_poly.entity_id
_entity_poly.type
_entity_poly.pdbx_seq_one_letter_code
_entity_poly.pdbx_strand_id
1 'polypeptide(L)'
;MPQKPETYFEHVTKFQIPVNAKDMVKYDTIKFMCDNKHDGKKMSDSPENLFPKISRNDAIEMINQADMAFEEQKYRKTIRLLGQALNAPLSDFDKGYILYLKGKAYHEIGNTAQACHQWSLAIELGLAHPTGVDLISEEYRKHCT
;
A
#
# COMPACT_ATOMS: atom_id res chain seq x y z
N MET A 1 33.67 11.88 2.64
CA MET A 1 33.41 10.44 2.84
C MET A 1 31.96 10.18 2.52
N PRO A 2 31.61 9.38 1.50
CA PRO A 2 30.22 9.05 1.24
C PRO A 2 29.75 7.97 2.24
N GLN A 3 28.66 8.25 2.94
CA GLN A 3 27.96 7.30 3.81
C GLN A 3 27.28 6.23 2.95
N LYS A 4 27.51 4.95 3.29
CA LYS A 4 26.77 3.82 2.73
C LYS A 4 25.40 3.74 3.41
N PRO A 5 24.29 3.50 2.69
CA PRO A 5 23.05 3.06 3.31
C PRO A 5 23.16 1.56 3.64
N GLU A 6 23.24 1.25 4.93
CA GLU A 6 23.16 -0.11 5.47
C GLU A 6 21.68 -0.58 5.49
N THR A 7 21.43 -1.62 4.69
CA THR A 7 20.56 -2.79 4.95
C THR A 7 19.14 -2.56 5.49
N TYR A 8 18.16 -2.73 4.61
CA TYR A 8 16.71 -2.69 4.88
C TYR A 8 16.08 -4.08 5.17
N PHE A 9 16.86 -5.14 5.44
CA PHE A 9 16.38 -6.51 5.17
C PHE A 9 16.70 -7.61 6.18
N GLU A 10 16.87 -7.28 7.46
CA GLU A 10 16.93 -8.31 8.50
C GLU A 10 15.95 -7.98 9.62
N HIS A 11 15.21 -9.01 10.05
CA HIS A 11 14.24 -9.05 11.15
C HIS A 11 12.75 -8.88 10.78
N VAL A 12 12.18 -9.87 10.09
CA VAL A 12 10.77 -10.22 10.32
C VAL A 12 10.64 -11.74 10.47
N THR A 13 10.80 -12.22 11.70
CA THR A 13 10.30 -13.55 12.10
C THR A 13 9.66 -13.46 13.48
N LYS A 14 8.39 -13.89 13.49
CA LYS A 14 7.57 -14.27 14.66
C LYS A 14 6.98 -13.13 15.49
N PHE A 15 5.75 -12.74 15.17
CA PHE A 15 4.78 -12.36 16.19
C PHE A 15 3.41 -12.96 15.86
N GLN A 16 2.84 -13.64 16.85
CA GLN A 16 1.52 -14.23 16.81
C GLN A 16 0.75 -13.63 17.99
N ILE A 17 -0.26 -12.80 17.70
CA ILE A 17 -1.09 -12.12 18.70
C ILE A 17 -2.57 -12.43 18.42
N PRO A 18 -3.37 -12.75 19.46
CA PRO A 18 -4.81 -13.04 19.30
C PRO A 18 -5.63 -11.76 19.08
N VAL A 19 -6.42 -11.74 18.00
CA VAL A 19 -7.33 -10.63 17.67
C VAL A 19 -8.69 -10.86 18.33
N ASN A 20 -9.14 -9.90 19.14
CA ASN A 20 -10.41 -9.94 19.85
C ASN A 20 -11.49 -9.24 18.99
N ALA A 21 -12.49 -10.01 18.54
CA ALA A 21 -13.48 -9.61 17.56
C ALA A 21 -14.73 -9.00 18.20
N LYS A 22 -14.77 -7.67 18.35
CA LYS A 22 -16.02 -6.91 18.50
C LYS A 22 -15.79 -5.52 17.91
N ASP A 23 -16.19 -5.34 16.65
CA ASP A 23 -16.82 -4.13 16.12
C ASP A 23 -16.95 -4.24 14.60
N MET A 24 -18.08 -4.80 14.19
CA MET A 24 -18.50 -5.01 12.82
C MET A 24 -19.22 -3.76 12.31
N VAL A 25 -18.51 -2.87 11.61
CA VAL A 25 -19.13 -1.71 10.95
C VAL A 25 -19.44 -2.07 9.49
N LYS A 26 -20.75 -2.09 9.18
CA LYS A 26 -21.31 -2.27 7.85
C LYS A 26 -20.90 -1.09 6.96
N TYR A 27 -20.29 -1.37 5.81
CA TYR A 27 -20.24 -0.41 4.71
C TYR A 27 -20.77 -1.05 3.44
N ASP A 28 -21.75 -0.35 2.88
CA ASP A 28 -22.56 -0.73 1.73
C ASP A 28 -21.76 -0.79 0.44
N THR A 29 -22.23 -1.70 -0.41
CA THR A 29 -21.83 -2.00 -1.77
C THR A 29 -21.91 -0.77 -2.66
N ILE A 30 -20.79 -0.37 -3.27
CA ILE A 30 -20.80 0.51 -4.45
C ILE A 30 -20.21 -0.25 -5.63
N LYS A 31 -21.12 -0.66 -6.52
CA LYS A 31 -20.88 -1.16 -7.88
C LYS A 31 -20.70 0.05 -8.79
N PHE A 32 -19.53 0.23 -9.41
CA PHE A 32 -19.37 1.14 -10.56
C PHE A 32 -18.80 0.37 -11.75
N MET A 33 -19.71 0.08 -12.69
CA MET A 33 -19.40 -0.11 -14.10
C MET A 33 -19.40 1.27 -14.75
N CYS A 34 -18.42 1.55 -15.62
CA CYS A 34 -18.57 2.54 -16.69
C CYS A 34 -17.60 2.22 -17.83
N ASP A 35 -18.12 1.51 -18.84
CA ASP A 35 -17.66 1.61 -20.23
C ASP A 35 -17.85 3.05 -20.71
N ASN A 36 -16.85 3.63 -21.40
CA ASN A 36 -17.08 4.75 -22.31
C ASN A 36 -16.02 4.78 -23.43
N LYS A 37 -16.46 4.42 -24.63
CA LYS A 37 -15.84 4.80 -25.91
C LYS A 37 -16.22 6.25 -26.19
N HIS A 38 -15.25 7.11 -26.49
CA HIS A 38 -15.52 8.35 -27.24
C HIS A 38 -14.36 8.71 -28.16
N ASP A 39 -14.70 8.82 -29.45
CA ASP A 39 -13.88 9.29 -30.55
C ASP A 39 -13.51 10.77 -30.45
N GLY A 40 -12.24 11.05 -30.78
CA GLY A 40 -11.70 12.21 -31.48
C GLY A 40 -12.32 13.61 -31.27
N LYS A 41 -11.68 14.43 -30.43
CA LYS A 41 -11.43 15.86 -30.73
C LYS A 41 -10.24 16.40 -29.93
N LYS A 42 -9.19 16.85 -30.62
CA LYS A 42 -8.07 17.61 -30.03
C LYS A 42 -8.51 19.05 -29.76
N MET A 43 -8.42 19.51 -28.52
CA MET A 43 -8.01 20.88 -28.22
C MET A 43 -7.55 20.96 -26.76
N SER A 44 -6.33 21.49 -26.62
CA SER A 44 -5.60 21.82 -25.41
C SER A 44 -6.39 22.67 -24.42
N ASP A 45 -6.39 22.25 -23.17
CA ASP A 45 -6.22 23.08 -21.96
C ASP A 45 -6.16 22.10 -20.78
N SER A 46 -4.96 21.58 -20.51
CA SER A 46 -4.69 20.66 -19.40
C SER A 46 -5.10 21.30 -18.07
N PRO A 47 -6.02 20.73 -17.27
CA PRO A 47 -6.04 20.96 -15.83
C PRO A 47 -4.95 20.11 -15.14
N GLU A 48 -3.74 20.10 -15.71
CA GLU A 48 -2.58 19.45 -15.11
C GLU A 48 -1.92 20.46 -14.19
N ASN A 49 -2.31 20.49 -12.92
CA ASN A 49 -1.51 20.89 -11.74
C ASN A 49 -2.40 21.40 -10.59
N LEU A 50 -3.39 20.61 -10.15
CA LEU A 50 -4.19 20.98 -8.97
C LEU A 50 -3.85 20.18 -7.69
N PHE A 51 -2.81 19.33 -7.75
CA PHE A 51 -2.28 18.68 -6.57
C PHE A 51 -0.78 18.97 -6.46
N PRO A 52 -0.26 19.36 -5.28
CA PRO A 52 1.18 19.43 -5.07
C PRO A 52 1.74 18.03 -5.36
N LYS A 53 2.52 17.92 -6.45
CA LYS A 53 3.21 16.70 -6.82
C LYS A 53 4.25 16.46 -5.72
N ILE A 54 3.92 15.58 -4.78
CA ILE A 54 4.87 15.07 -3.79
C ILE A 54 6.07 14.54 -4.58
N SER A 55 7.27 15.02 -4.26
CA SER A 55 8.45 14.55 -4.97
C SER A 55 8.69 13.08 -4.65
N ARG A 56 9.39 12.36 -5.53
CA ARG A 56 9.75 10.97 -5.26
C ARG A 56 10.51 10.83 -3.93
N ASN A 57 11.40 11.77 -3.63
CA ASN A 57 12.20 11.76 -2.41
C ASN A 57 11.33 11.97 -1.16
N ASP A 58 10.36 12.90 -1.23
CA ASP A 58 9.43 13.13 -0.12
C ASP A 58 8.56 11.89 0.11
N ALA A 59 8.15 11.20 -0.95
CA ALA A 59 7.40 9.96 -0.82
C ALA A 59 8.24 8.83 -0.20
N ILE A 60 9.51 8.69 -0.57
CA ILE A 60 10.42 7.72 0.06
C ILE A 60 10.58 8.04 1.56
N GLU A 61 10.72 9.31 1.92
CA GLU A 61 10.77 9.72 3.32
C GLU A 61 9.46 9.38 4.06
N MET A 62 8.31 9.59 3.43
CA MET A 62 7.02 9.18 4.00
C MET A 62 6.92 7.65 4.18
N ILE A 63 7.47 6.86 3.26
CA ILE A 63 7.53 5.39 3.39
C ILE A 63 8.38 5.02 4.60
N ASN A 64 9.59 5.56 4.74
CA ASN A 64 10.46 5.32 5.90
C ASN A 64 9.76 5.69 7.22
N GLN A 65 9.05 6.81 7.25
CA GLN A 65 8.26 7.22 8.43
C GLN A 65 7.09 6.29 8.71
N ALA A 66 6.49 5.71 7.66
CA ALA A 66 5.42 4.74 7.80
C ALA A 66 5.93 3.40 8.33
N ASP A 67 7.13 2.99 7.93
CA ASP A 67 7.82 1.80 8.46
C ASP A 67 8.09 1.95 9.94
N MET A 68 8.72 3.05 10.35
CA MET A 68 8.92 3.35 11.78
C MET A 68 7.59 3.37 12.54
N ALA A 69 6.54 3.97 11.96
CA ALA A 69 5.21 3.96 12.58
C ALA A 69 4.59 2.57 12.66
N PHE A 70 4.88 1.67 11.71
CA PHE A 70 4.39 0.30 11.71
C PHE A 70 5.05 -0.51 12.82
N GLU A 71 6.37 -0.39 12.96
CA GLU A 71 7.14 -1.00 14.05
C GLU A 71 6.69 -0.51 15.44
N GLU A 72 6.30 0.77 15.53
CA GLU A 72 5.67 1.34 16.73
C GLU A 72 4.19 0.95 16.93
N GLN A 73 3.65 0.05 16.11
CA GLN A 73 2.23 -0.38 16.10
C GLN A 73 1.22 0.76 15.88
N LYS A 74 1.66 1.88 15.30
CA LYS A 74 0.82 3.04 14.96
C LYS A 74 0.19 2.85 13.58
N TYR A 75 -0.56 1.76 13.40
CA TYR A 75 -1.07 1.30 12.10
C TYR A 75 -1.91 2.34 11.34
N ARG A 76 -2.73 3.14 12.05
CA ARG A 76 -3.51 4.23 11.41
C ARG A 76 -2.60 5.31 10.83
N LYS A 77 -1.48 5.63 11.50
CA LYS A 77 -0.49 6.58 11.01
C LYS A 77 0.24 6.02 9.79
N THR A 78 0.61 4.74 9.82
CA THR A 78 1.20 4.01 8.68
C THR A 78 0.31 4.11 7.45
N ILE A 79 -0.97 3.73 7.56
CA ILE A 79 -1.93 3.79 6.45
C ILE A 79 -2.02 5.20 5.84
N ARG A 80 -2.05 6.23 6.69
CA ARG A 80 -2.14 7.63 6.23
C ARG A 80 -0.89 8.07 5.47
N LEU A 81 0.30 7.81 6.02
CA LEU A 81 1.58 8.19 5.39
C LEU A 81 1.76 7.49 4.05
N LEU A 82 1.49 6.19 4.00
CA LEU A 82 1.55 5.40 2.77
C LEU A 82 0.53 5.86 1.71
N GLY A 83 -0.68 6.23 2.14
CA GLY A 83 -1.69 6.82 1.25
C GLY A 83 -1.24 8.15 0.63
N GLN A 84 -0.46 8.95 1.37
CA GLN A 84 0.14 10.18 0.84
C GLN A 84 1.26 9.87 -0.16
N ALA A 85 2.15 8.92 0.16
CA ALA A 85 3.27 8.54 -0.69
C ALA A 85 2.83 8.04 -2.08
N LEU A 86 1.68 7.36 -2.19
CA LEU A 86 1.13 6.88 -3.47
C LEU A 86 0.80 7.98 -4.49
N ASN A 87 0.73 9.25 -4.07
CA ASN A 87 0.48 10.37 -5.00
C ASN A 87 1.75 10.85 -5.71
N ALA A 88 2.92 10.30 -5.38
CA ALA A 88 4.18 10.62 -6.02
C ALA A 88 4.48 9.69 -7.22
N PRO A 89 5.36 10.12 -8.15
CA PRO A 89 5.81 9.28 -9.26
C PRO A 89 6.79 8.20 -8.76
N LEU A 90 6.24 7.16 -8.14
CA LEU A 90 6.95 6.00 -7.60
C LEU A 90 7.09 4.89 -8.63
N SER A 91 8.12 4.05 -8.47
CA SER A 91 8.25 2.82 -9.25
C SER A 91 7.16 1.82 -8.85
N ASP A 92 6.85 0.86 -9.72
CA ASP A 92 5.85 -0.17 -9.38
C ASP A 92 6.31 -1.04 -8.21
N PHE A 93 7.63 -1.21 -8.04
CA PHE A 93 8.23 -1.82 -6.85
C PHE A 93 7.87 -1.07 -5.57
N ASP A 94 8.10 0.25 -5.54
CA ASP A 94 7.79 1.08 -4.37
C ASP A 94 6.28 1.06 -4.08
N LYS A 95 5.43 1.10 -5.12
CA LYS A 95 3.97 1.05 -4.97
C LYS A 95 3.50 -0.29 -4.40
N GLY A 96 4.01 -1.42 -4.90
CA GLY A 96 3.58 -2.71 -4.38
C GLY A 96 4.10 -2.97 -2.96
N TYR A 97 5.28 -2.45 -2.59
CA TYR A 97 5.70 -2.41 -1.18
C TYR A 97 4.72 -1.62 -0.31
N ILE A 98 4.33 -0.42 -0.75
CA ILE A 98 3.33 0.40 -0.06
C ILE A 98 2.02 -0.38 0.12
N LEU A 99 1.52 -1.01 -0.94
CA LEU A 99 0.26 -1.76 -0.90
C LEU A 99 0.35 -2.96 0.05
N TYR A 100 1.47 -3.70 0.03
CA TYR A 100 1.72 -4.78 0.97
C TYR A 100 1.68 -4.31 2.43
N LEU A 101 2.42 -3.23 2.74
CA LEU A 101 2.51 -2.70 4.09
C LEU A 101 1.18 -2.10 4.57
N LYS A 102 0.44 -1.42 3.68
CA LYS A 102 -0.95 -0.99 3.97
C LYS A 102 -1.83 -2.19 4.26
N GLY A 103 -1.71 -3.27 3.49
CA GLY A 103 -2.45 -4.50 3.71
C GLY A 103 -2.21 -5.08 5.10
N LYS A 104 -0.94 -5.19 5.51
CA LYS A 104 -0.57 -5.57 6.89
C LYS A 104 -1.16 -4.61 7.93
N ALA A 105 -1.02 -3.31 7.74
CA ALA A 105 -1.54 -2.32 8.70
C ALA A 105 -3.07 -2.38 8.82
N TYR A 106 -3.79 -2.63 7.73
CA TYR A 106 -5.24 -2.85 7.75
C TYR A 106 -5.61 -4.14 8.48
N HIS A 107 -4.85 -5.21 8.26
CA HIS A 107 -5.05 -6.48 8.95
C HIS A 107 -4.87 -6.34 10.47
N GLU A 108 -3.81 -5.66 10.89
CA GLU A 108 -3.50 -5.40 12.30
C GLU A 108 -4.58 -4.59 13.03
N ILE A 109 -5.31 -3.71 12.33
CA ILE A 109 -6.47 -3.00 12.91
C ILE A 109 -7.79 -3.76 12.77
N GLY A 110 -7.75 -5.04 12.36
CA GLY A 110 -8.93 -5.90 12.19
C GLY A 110 -9.74 -5.66 10.91
N ASN A 111 -9.23 -4.86 9.97
CA ASN A 111 -9.91 -4.58 8.70
C ASN A 111 -9.40 -5.49 7.58
N THR A 112 -9.75 -6.77 7.69
CA THR A 112 -9.32 -7.81 6.74
C THR A 112 -9.79 -7.53 5.31
N ALA A 113 -10.99 -6.97 5.11
CA ALA A 113 -11.50 -6.67 3.77
C ALA A 113 -10.61 -5.65 3.03
N GLN A 114 -10.21 -4.57 3.69
CA GLN A 114 -9.27 -3.61 3.12
C GLN A 114 -7.87 -4.21 2.97
N ALA A 115 -7.43 -5.05 3.91
CA ALA A 115 -6.15 -5.75 3.81
C ALA A 115 -6.07 -6.59 2.52
N CYS A 116 -7.09 -7.42 2.30
CA CYS A 116 -7.22 -8.24 1.11
C CYS A 116 -7.23 -7.43 -0.18
N HIS A 117 -7.95 -6.31 -0.18
CA HIS A 117 -7.97 -5.42 -1.34
C HIS A 117 -6.59 -4.81 -1.62
N GLN A 118 -5.84 -4.39 -0.59
CA GLN A 118 -4.49 -3.88 -0.81
C GLN A 118 -3.54 -4.97 -1.32
N TRP A 119 -3.61 -6.19 -0.76
CA TRP A 119 -2.80 -7.31 -1.21
C TRP A 119 -3.15 -7.76 -2.63
N SER A 120 -4.42 -7.76 -3.03
CA SER A 120 -4.78 -8.07 -4.42
C SER A 120 -4.19 -7.08 -5.41
N LEU A 121 -4.26 -5.77 -5.10
CA LEU A 121 -3.63 -4.74 -5.93
C LEU A 121 -2.11 -4.90 -5.99
N ALA A 122 -1.48 -5.32 -4.89
CA ALA A 122 -0.04 -5.56 -4.87
C ALA A 122 0.37 -6.78 -5.72
N ILE A 123 -0.47 -7.82 -5.74
CA ILE A 123 -0.30 -8.99 -6.63
C ILE A 123 -0.46 -8.58 -8.11
N GLU A 124 -1.42 -7.71 -8.43
CA GLU A 124 -1.62 -7.18 -9.79
C GLU A 124 -0.41 -6.41 -10.32
N LEU A 125 0.33 -5.73 -9.44
CA LEU A 125 1.59 -5.06 -9.81
C LEU A 125 2.74 -6.04 -10.11
N GLY A 126 2.51 -7.35 -9.97
CA GLY A 126 3.46 -8.38 -10.37
C GLY A 126 4.74 -8.39 -9.53
N LEU A 127 4.70 -7.82 -8.32
CA LEU A 127 5.84 -7.87 -7.42
C LEU A 127 5.96 -9.26 -6.78
N ALA A 128 6.59 -10.16 -7.52
CA ALA A 128 7.30 -11.26 -6.88
C ALA A 128 8.45 -10.63 -6.07
N HIS A 129 8.45 -10.85 -4.76
CA HIS A 129 9.57 -10.46 -3.92
C HIS A 129 10.88 -10.96 -4.56
N PRO A 130 12.00 -10.20 -4.54
CA PRO A 130 13.23 -10.60 -5.23
C PRO A 130 13.82 -11.94 -4.73
N THR A 131 13.39 -12.43 -3.58
CA THR A 131 13.75 -13.77 -3.07
C THR A 131 12.86 -14.90 -3.59
N GLY A 132 11.89 -14.62 -4.46
CA GLY A 132 10.95 -15.61 -5.02
C GLY A 132 9.87 -16.09 -4.05
N VAL A 133 9.87 -15.60 -2.80
CA VAL A 133 8.80 -15.87 -1.83
C VAL A 133 7.71 -14.82 -2.03
N ASP A 134 6.59 -15.21 -2.62
CA ASP A 134 5.43 -14.33 -2.77
C ASP A 134 4.71 -14.17 -1.43
N LEU A 135 5.33 -13.39 -0.53
CA LEU A 135 4.82 -13.06 0.80
C LEU A 135 3.41 -12.45 0.70
N ILE A 136 3.13 -11.73 -0.39
CA ILE A 136 1.83 -11.09 -0.61
C ILE A 136 0.77 -12.14 -0.93
N SER A 137 1.04 -13.05 -1.86
CA SER A 137 0.12 -14.16 -2.16
C SER A 137 -0.07 -15.10 -0.98
N GLU A 138 0.95 -15.31 -0.15
CA GLU A 138 0.82 -16.12 1.05
C GLU A 138 -0.15 -15.48 2.06
N GLU A 139 0.06 -14.19 2.39
CA GLU A 139 -0.83 -13.47 3.30
C GLU A 139 -2.25 -13.34 2.74
N TYR A 140 -2.38 -13.10 1.43
CA TYR A 140 -3.68 -13.10 0.76
C TYR A 140 -4.39 -14.46 0.89
N ARG A 141 -3.71 -15.58 0.62
CA ARG A 141 -4.31 -16.93 0.75
C ARG A 141 -4.68 -17.27 2.19
N LYS A 142 -3.97 -16.77 3.20
CA LYS A 142 -4.30 -17.08 4.60
C LYS A 142 -5.56 -16.36 5.07
N HIS A 143 -5.83 -15.18 4.54
CA HIS A 143 -6.79 -14.25 5.13
C HIS A 143 -7.95 -13.86 4.22
N CYS A 144 -7.87 -14.13 2.91
CA CYS A 144 -8.79 -13.59 1.90
C CYS A 144 -9.52 -14.65 1.08
N THR A 145 -9.19 -15.94 1.23
CA THR A 145 -9.87 -17.09 0.61
C THR A 145 -10.66 -17.86 1.63
#